data_AF-A0A7H1N411-F1
#
_entry.id   AF-A0A7H1N411-F1
#
_cell.length_a   1.000
_cell.length_b   1.000
_cell.length_c   1.000
_cell.angle_alpha   90.00
_cell.angle_beta   90.00
_cell.angle_gamma   90.00
#
_symmetry.space_group_name_H-M   'P 1'
#
loop_
_entity.id
_entity.type
_entity.pdbx_description
1 polymer ?
#
loop_
_entity_poly.entity_id
_entity_poly.type
_entity_poly.pdbx_seq_one_letter_code
_entity_poly.pdbx_strand_id
1 'polypeptide(L)' 'MGKVIVVGGGSYGAGGDQNLASAELYDSSTGHWTTTGAMSLARYWGEQGYSIQQLSDGSVLIVGGTTCCPYRF' A
#
# COMPACT_ATOMS: atom_id res chain seq x y z
N MET A 1 22.53 -1.85 2.08
CA MET A 1 21.71 -2.73 1.21
C MET A 1 20.44 -3.05 1.98
N GLY A 2 19.27 -2.82 1.40
CA GLY A 2 18.02 -3.00 2.11
C GLY A 2 16.88 -3.33 1.16
N LYS A 3 15.87 -4.02 1.71
CA LYS A 3 14.61 -4.30 1.03
C LYS A 3 13.55 -3.38 1.62
N VAL A 4 12.78 -2.72 0.76
CA VAL A 4 11.70 -1.81 1.15
C VAL A 4 10.40 -2.41 0.64
N ILE A 5 9.42 -2.57 1.53
CA ILE A 5 8.07 -2.93 1.11
C ILE A 5 7.30 -1.64 0.80
N VAL A 6 6.70 -1.60 -0.38
CA VAL A 6 5.82 -0.53 -0.83
C VAL A 6 4.42 -1.11 -0.95
N VAL A 7 3.44 -0.42 -0.37
CA VAL A 7 2.07 -0.92 -0.23
C VAL A 7 1.08 0.18 -0.54
N GLY A 8 -0.11 -0.22 -0.99
CA GLY A 8 -1.22 0.71 -1.17
C GLY A 8 -1.01 1.66 -2.35
N GLY A 9 -1.51 2.88 -2.22
CA GLY A 9 -1.49 3.90 -3.27
C GLY A 9 -2.85 4.04 -3.98
N GLY A 10 -2.88 4.88 -5.00
CA GLY A 10 -4.07 5.15 -5.80
C GLY A 10 -3.74 5.31 -7.28
N SER A 11 -4.60 4.78 -8.14
CA SER A 11 -4.58 5.03 -9.58
C SER A 11 -5.61 6.10 -9.90
N TYR A 12 -5.17 7.17 -10.57
CA TYR A 12 -5.99 8.31 -10.97
C TYR A 12 -6.05 8.36 -12.49
N GLY A 13 -7.25 8.27 -13.06
CA GLY A 13 -7.40 8.25 -14.51
C GLY A 13 -8.83 8.40 -14.98
N ALA A 14 -9.01 8.44 -16.31
CA ALA A 14 -10.31 8.64 -16.94
C ALA A 14 -11.35 7.54 -16.60
N GLY A 15 -10.91 6.39 -16.09
CA GLY A 15 -11.76 5.29 -15.60
C GLY A 15 -12.24 5.42 -14.15
N GLY A 16 -11.90 6.52 -13.47
CA GLY A 16 -12.20 6.76 -12.07
C GLY A 16 -11.02 6.42 -11.16
N ASP A 17 -11.08 6.97 -9.95
CA ASP A 17 -10.02 6.82 -8.95
C ASP A 17 -10.16 5.46 -8.26
N GLN A 18 -9.05 4.73 -8.15
CA GLN A 18 -9.01 3.42 -7.49
C GLN A 18 -7.92 3.36 -6.45
N ASN A 19 -8.25 2.83 -5.27
CA ASN A 19 -7.26 2.53 -4.25
C ASN A 19 -6.66 1.15 -4.50
N LEU A 20 -5.35 1.06 -4.35
CA LEU A 20 -4.61 -0.16 -4.60
C LEU A 20 -4.46 -0.95 -3.30
N ALA A 21 -4.66 -2.26 -3.38
CA ALA A 21 -4.31 -3.20 -2.33
C ALA A 21 -2.99 -3.93 -2.62
N SER A 22 -2.32 -3.60 -3.73
CA SER A 22 -1.06 -4.20 -4.15
C SER A 22 0.07 -3.88 -3.17
N ALA A 23 1.05 -4.78 -3.15
CA ALA A 23 2.31 -4.60 -2.45
C ALA A 23 3.45 -5.11 -3.32
N GLU A 24 4.55 -4.36 -3.33
CA GLU A 24 5.76 -4.67 -4.08
C GLU A 24 6.98 -4.52 -3.18
N LEU A 25 7.97 -5.37 -3.39
CA LEU A 25 9.24 -5.32 -2.71
C LEU A 25 10.27 -4.67 -3.64
N TYR A 26 10.88 -3.59 -3.17
CA TYR A 26 12.02 -2.96 -3.83
C TYR A 26 13.32 -3.46 -3.21
N ASP A 27 14.22 -3.99 -4.04
CA ASP A 27 15.57 -4.32 -3.65
C ASP A 27 16.54 -3.20 -4.05
N SER A 28 17.05 -2.46 -3.06
CA SER A 28 17.93 -1.32 -3.31
C SER A 28 19.30 -1.71 -3.88
N SER A 29 19.68 -2.99 -3.82
CA SER A 29 20.97 -3.47 -4.31
C SER A 29 20.95 -3.78 -5.80
N THR A 30 19.79 -4.15 -6.34
CA THR A 30 19.62 -4.52 -7.74
C THR A 30 18.71 -3.56 -8.51
N GLY A 31 17.97 -2.71 -7.80
CA GLY A 31 17.02 -1.76 -8.40
C GLY A 31 15.74 -2.43 -8.92
N HIS A 32 15.53 -3.71 -8.64
CA HIS A 32 14.36 -4.45 -9.10
C HIS A 32 13.18 -4.37 -8.15
N TRP A 33 12.00 -4.41 -8.76
CA TRP A 33 10.72 -4.56 -8.08
C TRP A 33 10.23 -6.00 -8.21
N THR A 34 9.60 -6.52 -7.16
CA THR A 34 8.96 -7.84 -7.19
C THR A 34 7.59 -7.74 -6.54
N THR A 35 6.56 -8.22 -7.23
CA THR A 35 5.20 -8.29 -6.69
C THR A 35 5.14 -9.24 -5.51
N THR A 36 4.37 -8.88 -4.49
CA THR A 36 4.18 -9.69 -3.28
C THR A 36 2.69 -9.95 -3.02
N GLY A 37 2.35 -10.57 -1.89
CA GLY A 37 0.95 -10.73 -1.47
C GLY A 37 0.24 -9.38 -1.34
N ALA A 38 -0.98 -9.30 -1.87
CA ALA A 38 -1.83 -8.13 -1.73
C ALA A 38 -2.45 -8.04 -0.32
N MET A 39 -2.76 -6.82 0.12
CA MET A 39 -3.56 -6.59 1.31
C MET A 39 -5.01 -7.04 1.08
N SER A 40 -5.69 -7.50 2.12
CA SER A 40 -7.12 -7.86 2.02
C SER A 40 -8.01 -6.66 1.71
N LEU A 41 -7.56 -5.45 2.08
CA LEU A 41 -8.23 -4.19 1.82
C LEU A 41 -7.21 -3.16 1.37
N ALA A 42 -7.59 -2.30 0.42
CA ALA A 42 -6.78 -1.17 0.02
C ALA A 42 -6.65 -0.18 1.19
N ARG A 43 -5.45 0.38 1.37
CA ARG A 43 -5.18 1.39 2.39
C ARG A 43 -4.69 2.64 1.68
N TYR A 44 -5.53 3.67 1.67
CA TYR A 44 -5.24 4.92 0.95
C TYR A 44 -5.26 6.12 1.87
N TRP A 45 -4.65 7.19 1.39
CA TRP A 45 -4.62 8.47 2.08
C TRP A 45 -6.01 9.12 2.05
N GLY A 46 -6.37 9.72 3.17
CA GLY A 46 -7.51 10.60 3.35
C GLY A 46 -7.29 11.35 4.65
N GLU A 47 -8.26 12.14 5.10
CA GLU A 47 -8.18 12.86 6.40
C GLU A 47 -7.89 11.91 7.59
N GLN A 48 -8.16 10.61 7.42
CA GLN A 48 -7.81 9.50 8.31
C GLN A 48 -6.68 8.67 7.65
N GLY A 49 -5.42 9.13 7.74
CA GLY A 49 -4.28 8.42 7.12
C GLY A 49 -4.12 6.98 7.62
N TYR A 50 -3.42 6.15 6.85
CA TYR A 50 -2.90 4.87 7.36
C TYR A 50 -1.61 5.12 8.17
N SER A 51 -1.37 4.28 9.16
CA SER A 51 -0.12 4.27 9.93
C SER A 51 0.72 3.06 9.53
N ILE A 52 2.02 3.28 9.36
CA ILE A 52 3.01 2.24 9.10
C ILE A 52 3.98 2.21 10.27
N GLN A 53 4.11 1.05 10.90
CA GLN A 53 5.05 0.83 12.00
C GLN A 53 5.89 -0.41 11.73
N GLN A 54 7.21 -0.28 11.80
CA GLN A 54 8.10 -1.43 11.84
C GLN A 54 8.09 -2.02 13.25
N LEU A 55 7.93 -3.34 13.32
CA LEU A 55 7.97 -4.11 14.57
C LEU A 55 9.41 -4.56 14.86
N SER A 56 9.66 -4.98 16.10
CA SER A 56 10.99 -5.39 16.57
C SER A 56 11.53 -6.65 15.90
N ASP A 57 10.65 -7.47 15.34
CA ASP A 57 10.99 -8.67 14.56
C ASP A 57 11.33 -8.37 13.09
N GLY A 58 11.27 -7.10 12.68
CA GLY A 58 11.50 -6.65 11.30
C GLY A 58 10.26 -6.70 10.40
N SER A 59 9.12 -7.19 10.91
CA SER A 59 7.84 -7.15 10.21
C SER A 59 7.30 -5.71 10.14
N VAL A 60 6.41 -5.43 9.18
CA VAL A 60 5.78 -4.12 9.02
C VAL A 60 4.29 -4.23 9.28
N LEU A 61 3.79 -3.48 10.26
CA LEU A 61 2.37 -3.35 10.56
C LEU A 61 1.81 -2.13 9.84
N ILE A 62 0.75 -2.34 9.06
CA ILE A 62 0.02 -1.27 8.38
C ILE A 62 -1.43 -1.30 8.89
N VAL A 63 -1.87 -0.21 9.52
CA VAL A 63 -3.21 -0.09 10.12
C VAL A 63 -3.89 1.20 9.72
N GLY A 64 -5.22 1.23 9.83
CA GLY A 64 -6.01 2.38 9.38
C GLY A 64 -6.01 2.56 7.85
N GLY A 65 -6.25 3.79 7.42
CA GLY A 65 -6.48 4.15 6.02
C GLY A 65 -7.93 3.98 5.59
N THR A 66 -8.27 4.62 4.47
CA THR A 66 -9.59 4.50 3.86
C THR A 66 -9.54 3.60 2.63
N THR A 67 -10.59 2.81 2.44
CA THR A 67 -10.92 2.23 1.14
C THR A 67 -11.81 3.22 0.41
N CYS A 68 -11.39 3.80 -0.72
CA CYS A 68 -12.30 4.37 -1.69
C CYS A 68 -13.11 3.20 -2.24
N CYS A 69 -14.37 3.39 -2.62
CA CYS A 69 -15.19 4.59 -2.58
C CYS A 69 -16.44 4.23 -1.77
N PRO A 70 -17.16 5.17 -1.11
CA PRO A 70 -18.50 4.83 -0.68
C PRO A 70 -19.23 4.43 -1.96
N TYR A 71 -19.66 3.18 -2.05
CA TYR A 71 -20.61 2.76 -3.06
C TYR A 71 -21.76 3.77 -3.01
N ARG A 72 -21.80 4.73 -3.94
CA ARG A 72 -22.94 5.62 -4.13
C ARG A 72 -23.84 4.90 -5.12
N PHE A 73 -24.87 4.25 -4.60
CA PHE A 73 -26.02 3.82 -5.39
C PHE A 73 -26.82 5.07 -5.82
#